data_AF-A0A948ZKS5-F1
#
_entry.id   AF-A0A948ZKS5-F1
#
_cell.length_a   1.000
_cell.length_b   1.000
_cell.length_c   1.000
_cell.angle_alpha   90.00
_cell.angle_beta   90.00
_cell.angle_gamma   90.00
#
_symmetry.space_group_name_H-M   'P 1'
#
loop_
_entity.id
_entity.type
_entity.pdbx_description
1 polymer ?
#
loop_
_entity_poly.entity_id
_entity_poly.type
_entity_poly.pdbx_seq_one_letter_code
_entity_poly.pdbx_strand_id
1 'polypeptide(L)'
;MFKVCLVKKIIFLIFFIYIYKPFLSAATYGSDSTVAAELSYTLITDIENRIANYGLMGSGFSFFDSSISCSFDSIFPVTGGVFFNGGRLILNKDLILNDNSCIGGGGKVFGNNYKLNFADSYSTYNFSGLPAGNIGLLNTQSLAATANSIDWSYDNSYVVAGRIAG
;
A
#
# COMPACT_ATOMS: atom_id res chain seq x y z
N MET A 1 -6.58 -51.50 22.69
CA MET A 1 -7.34 -50.43 23.39
C MET A 1 -6.74 -49.02 23.21
N PHE A 2 -5.42 -48.85 23.02
CA PHE A 2 -4.77 -47.52 22.88
C PHE A 2 -5.13 -46.69 21.62
N LYS A 3 -5.44 -47.33 20.48
CA LYS A 3 -5.73 -46.63 19.21
C LYS A 3 -6.97 -45.73 19.24
N VAL A 4 -8.00 -46.10 20.02
CA VAL A 4 -9.30 -45.37 20.05
C VAL A 4 -9.18 -44.04 20.81
N CYS A 5 -8.29 -43.95 21.79
CA CYS A 5 -8.08 -42.71 22.55
C CYS A 5 -7.35 -41.63 21.71
N LEU A 6 -6.45 -42.04 20.82
CA LEU A 6 -5.69 -41.12 19.97
C LEU A 6 -6.58 -40.42 18.93
N VAL A 7 -7.50 -41.17 18.30
CA VAL A 7 -8.41 -40.64 17.26
C VAL A 7 -9.37 -39.60 17.85
N LYS A 8 -9.88 -39.81 19.07
CA LYS A 8 -10.75 -38.84 19.75
C LYS A 8 -10.03 -37.52 20.07
N LYS A 9 -8.74 -37.58 20.45
CA LYS A 9 -7.93 -36.38 20.72
C LYS A 9 -7.64 -35.58 19.44
N ILE A 10 -7.40 -36.26 18.32
CA ILE A 10 -7.16 -35.61 17.02
C ILE A 10 -8.44 -34.91 16.52
N ILE A 11 -9.60 -35.55 16.64
CA ILE A 11 -10.90 -34.94 16.25
C ILE A 11 -11.19 -33.69 17.11
N PHE A 12 -10.91 -33.75 18.41
CA PHE A 12 -11.10 -32.60 19.30
C PHE A 12 -10.18 -31.43 18.96
N LEU A 13 -8.92 -31.71 18.60
CA LEU A 13 -7.96 -30.68 18.18
C LEU A 13 -8.39 -29.98 16.87
N ILE A 14 -8.86 -30.73 15.88
CA ILE A 14 -9.35 -30.18 14.60
C ILE A 14 -10.59 -29.31 14.84
N PHE A 15 -11.50 -29.74 15.72
CA PHE A 15 -12.69 -28.98 16.07
C PHE A 15 -12.34 -27.68 16.81
N PHE A 16 -11.33 -27.72 17.69
CA PHE A 16 -10.82 -26.53 18.37
C PHE A 16 -10.17 -25.54 17.38
N ILE A 17 -9.37 -26.01 16.42
CA ILE A 17 -8.79 -25.14 15.37
C ILE A 17 -9.88 -24.50 14.49
N TYR A 18 -10.99 -25.18 14.24
CA TYR A 18 -12.10 -24.65 13.43
C TYR A 18 -12.96 -23.62 14.18
N ILE A 19 -13.13 -23.77 15.50
CA ILE A 19 -13.85 -22.80 16.34
C ILE A 19 -13.01 -21.57 16.61
N TYR A 20 -11.69 -21.72 16.75
CA TYR A 20 -10.74 -20.63 16.98
C TYR A 20 -10.15 -20.07 15.70
N LYS A 21 -10.91 -20.03 14.59
CA LYS A 21 -10.54 -19.16 13.47
C LYS A 21 -10.48 -17.74 14.05
N PRO A 22 -9.30 -17.09 14.16
CA PRO A 22 -9.28 -15.71 14.56
C PRO A 22 -10.15 -14.96 13.56
N PHE A 23 -11.11 -14.20 14.06
CA PHE A 23 -11.82 -13.24 13.24
C PHE A 23 -10.77 -12.26 12.72
N LEU A 24 -10.24 -12.55 11.54
CA LEU A 24 -9.48 -11.62 10.73
C LEU A 24 -10.50 -10.58 10.27
N SER A 25 -10.82 -9.65 11.16
CA SER A 25 -11.64 -8.50 10.82
C SER A 25 -10.75 -7.56 10.05
N ALA A 26 -11.21 -7.15 8.87
CA ALA A 26 -10.53 -6.07 8.18
C ALA A 26 -10.87 -4.75 8.85
N ALA A 27 -9.88 -3.95 9.23
CA ALA A 27 -10.17 -2.59 9.68
C ALA A 27 -10.62 -1.75 8.49
N THR A 28 -11.78 -1.11 8.62
CA THR A 28 -12.28 -0.14 7.64
C THR A 28 -12.12 1.25 8.22
N TYR A 29 -11.30 2.06 7.56
CA TYR A 29 -11.09 3.46 7.90
C TYR A 29 -12.00 4.33 7.02
N GLY A 30 -12.98 4.96 7.67
CA GLY A 30 -13.96 5.83 7.05
C GLY A 30 -15.32 5.17 6.75
N SER A 31 -16.09 5.74 5.82
CA SER A 31 -17.43 5.25 5.46
C SER A 31 -17.67 5.35 3.95
N ASP A 32 -18.58 4.53 3.44
CA ASP A 32 -19.03 4.54 2.03
C ASP A 32 -20.29 5.36 1.79
N SER A 33 -20.93 5.88 2.84
CA SER A 33 -22.17 6.66 2.75
C SER A 33 -22.06 8.07 3.33
N THR A 34 -21.05 8.33 4.16
CA THR A 34 -20.86 9.61 4.85
C THR A 34 -19.38 9.95 4.94
N VAL A 35 -19.03 11.24 4.88
CA VAL A 35 -17.64 11.67 5.03
C VAL A 35 -17.14 11.41 6.44
N ALA A 36 -16.02 10.71 6.54
CA ALA A 36 -15.28 10.48 7.76
C ALA A 36 -13.91 11.13 7.62
N ALA A 37 -13.67 12.19 8.38
CA ALA A 37 -12.46 12.98 8.33
C ALA A 37 -11.50 12.58 9.44
N GLU A 38 -10.56 11.68 9.11
CA GLU A 38 -9.48 11.34 10.02
C GLU A 38 -8.39 12.41 9.88
N LEU A 39 -8.38 13.35 10.82
CA LEU A 39 -7.40 14.45 10.85
C LEU A 39 -6.10 14.05 11.53
N SER A 40 -6.09 12.94 12.25
CA SER A 40 -4.90 12.38 12.90
C SER A 40 -4.15 11.45 11.95
N TYR A 41 -2.86 11.26 12.22
CA TYR A 41 -2.05 10.28 11.50
C TYR A 41 -2.54 8.85 11.80
N THR A 42 -2.84 8.07 10.76
CA THR A 42 -3.44 6.75 10.93
C THR A 42 -2.40 5.63 10.84
N LEU A 43 -2.23 4.85 11.90
CA LEU A 43 -1.47 3.59 11.87
C LEU A 43 -2.41 2.43 11.56
N ILE A 44 -2.11 1.71 10.48
CA ILE A 44 -2.86 0.57 9.97
C ILE A 44 -2.19 -0.71 10.44
N THR A 45 -2.85 -1.47 11.31
CA THR A 45 -2.25 -2.58 12.06
C THR A 45 -2.75 -3.96 11.69
N ASP A 46 -3.91 -4.08 11.04
CA ASP A 46 -4.48 -5.39 10.73
C ASP A 46 -3.96 -5.94 9.40
N ILE A 47 -4.14 -7.24 9.12
CA ILE A 47 -3.55 -7.86 7.92
C ILE A 47 -4.25 -7.40 6.65
N GLU A 48 -5.57 -7.19 6.71
CA GLU A 48 -6.38 -6.76 5.58
C GLU A 48 -7.14 -5.52 6.00
N ASN A 49 -6.94 -4.40 5.32
CA ASN A 49 -7.57 -3.13 5.68
C ASN A 49 -8.17 -2.48 4.46
N ARG A 50 -9.01 -1.51 4.72
CA ARG A 50 -9.66 -0.73 3.68
C ARG A 50 -9.75 0.73 4.09
N ILE A 51 -9.32 1.62 3.21
CA ILE A 51 -9.62 3.04 3.28
C ILE A 51 -10.87 3.26 2.41
N ALA A 52 -12.01 3.52 3.05
CA ALA A 52 -13.32 3.58 2.41
C ALA A 52 -13.50 4.79 1.48
N ASN A 53 -14.56 4.78 0.68
CA ASN A 53 -14.80 5.75 -0.38
C ASN A 53 -14.82 7.21 0.10
N TYR A 54 -15.35 7.47 1.30
CA TYR A 54 -15.36 8.79 1.91
C TYR A 54 -14.48 8.88 3.18
N GLY A 55 -13.41 8.08 3.24
CA GLY A 55 -12.37 8.19 4.27
C GLY A 55 -11.31 9.21 3.87
N LEU A 56 -11.28 10.36 4.53
CA LEU A 56 -10.23 11.37 4.34
C LEU A 56 -9.04 11.04 5.26
N MET A 57 -7.85 10.92 4.66
CA MET A 57 -6.58 10.75 5.37
C MET A 57 -5.84 12.09 5.41
N GLY A 58 -6.27 12.98 6.31
CA GLY A 58 -5.82 14.37 6.37
C GLY A 58 -4.40 14.56 6.89
N SER A 59 -3.84 13.56 7.56
CA SER A 59 -2.45 13.57 8.05
C SER A 59 -1.61 12.43 7.51
N GLY A 60 -2.17 11.61 6.62
CA GLY A 60 -1.50 10.47 6.03
C GLY A 60 -1.71 9.19 6.84
N PHE A 61 -0.99 8.13 6.47
CA PHE A 61 -1.12 6.84 7.11
C PHE A 61 0.17 6.02 7.00
N SER A 62 0.34 5.05 7.90
CA SER A 62 1.42 4.06 7.81
C SER A 62 0.91 2.66 8.05
N PHE A 63 1.51 1.69 7.37
CA PHE A 63 1.34 0.29 7.69
C PHE A 63 2.28 -0.11 8.82
N PHE A 64 1.79 -0.95 9.73
CA PHE A 64 2.59 -1.42 10.86
C PHE A 64 3.84 -2.22 10.41
N ASP A 65 3.69 -3.11 9.43
CA ASP A 65 4.78 -3.94 8.91
C ASP A 65 4.50 -4.48 7.49
N SER A 66 5.37 -5.39 7.01
CA SER A 66 5.27 -5.99 5.67
C SER A 66 4.13 -6.99 5.47
N SER A 67 3.48 -7.44 6.53
CA SER A 67 2.34 -8.35 6.46
C SER A 67 1.05 -7.63 6.06
N ILE A 68 0.98 -6.33 6.35
CA ILE A 68 -0.20 -5.47 6.13
C ILE A 68 -0.52 -5.34 4.65
N SER A 69 -1.81 -5.50 4.35
CA SER A 69 -2.42 -5.24 3.06
C SER A 69 -3.57 -4.26 3.24
N CYS A 70 -3.66 -3.24 2.39
CA CYS A 70 -4.73 -2.24 2.45
C CYS A 70 -5.28 -1.93 1.06
N SER A 71 -6.60 -1.92 0.89
CA SER A 71 -7.25 -1.33 -0.29
C SER A 71 -7.47 0.17 -0.11
N PHE A 72 -7.31 0.92 -1.18
CA PHE A 72 -7.59 2.36 -1.22
C PHE A 72 -8.76 2.62 -2.16
N ASP A 73 -9.90 2.98 -1.58
CA ASP A 73 -11.14 3.27 -2.29
C ASP A 73 -11.53 4.76 -2.22
N SER A 74 -10.81 5.57 -1.44
CA SER A 74 -11.16 6.96 -1.16
C SER A 74 -11.09 7.87 -2.39
N ILE A 75 -12.03 8.81 -2.50
CA ILE A 75 -12.00 9.89 -3.49
C ILE A 75 -11.18 11.10 -3.06
N PHE A 76 -10.76 11.15 -1.79
CA PHE A 76 -10.07 12.31 -1.25
C PHE A 76 -8.57 12.21 -1.49
N PRO A 77 -7.91 13.35 -1.80
CA PRO A 77 -6.46 13.39 -1.81
C PRO A 77 -5.91 13.14 -0.39
N VAL A 78 -4.75 12.51 -0.32
CA VAL A 78 -4.05 12.23 0.93
C VAL A 78 -2.99 13.30 1.15
N THR A 79 -3.03 13.91 2.32
CA THR A 79 -2.04 14.87 2.82
C THR A 79 -1.15 14.21 3.86
N GLY A 80 0.08 14.68 4.04
CA GLY A 80 1.00 14.12 5.04
C GLY A 80 1.67 12.82 4.61
N GLY A 81 2.27 12.12 5.57
CA GLY A 81 3.17 11.01 5.25
C GLY A 81 2.45 9.69 5.00
N VAL A 82 2.80 9.02 3.90
CA VAL A 82 2.31 7.70 3.51
C VAL A 82 3.46 6.70 3.58
N PHE A 83 3.46 5.80 4.56
CA PHE A 83 4.57 4.86 4.77
C PHE A 83 4.12 3.41 4.72
N PHE A 84 4.59 2.67 3.72
CA PHE A 84 4.13 1.30 3.50
C PHE A 84 4.87 0.26 4.34
N ASN A 85 6.06 0.57 4.88
CA ASN A 85 6.83 -0.32 5.77
C ASN A 85 6.92 -1.78 5.30
N GLY A 86 7.11 -1.98 3.99
CA GLY A 86 7.18 -3.28 3.31
C GLY A 86 5.83 -3.91 2.93
N GLY A 87 4.71 -3.32 3.35
CA GLY A 87 3.36 -3.82 3.13
C GLY A 87 2.84 -3.58 1.70
N ARG A 88 1.55 -3.84 1.52
CA ARG A 88 0.88 -3.89 0.21
C ARG A 88 -0.28 -2.91 0.15
N LEU A 89 -0.23 -1.97 -0.79
CA LEU A 89 -1.34 -1.06 -1.11
C LEU A 89 -1.99 -1.52 -2.42
N ILE A 90 -3.31 -1.67 -2.43
CA ILE A 90 -4.11 -2.02 -3.61
C ILE A 90 -4.98 -0.82 -3.95
N LEU A 91 -4.78 -0.24 -5.13
CA LEU A 91 -5.57 0.90 -5.58
C LEU A 91 -6.86 0.42 -6.23
N ASN A 92 -7.99 0.87 -5.70
CA ASN A 92 -9.30 0.74 -6.36
C ASN A 92 -9.83 2.09 -6.85
N LYS A 93 -9.04 3.16 -6.61
CA LYS A 93 -9.18 4.53 -7.08
C LYS A 93 -7.80 5.17 -7.20
N ASP A 94 -7.73 6.28 -7.93
CA ASP A 94 -6.50 7.07 -8.03
C ASP A 94 -6.12 7.60 -6.64
N LEU A 95 -4.89 7.30 -6.21
CA LEU A 95 -4.32 7.87 -4.99
C LEU A 95 -3.62 9.18 -5.34
N ILE A 96 -4.21 10.29 -4.94
CA ILE A 96 -3.68 11.64 -5.19
C ILE A 96 -2.95 12.11 -3.93
N LEU A 97 -1.67 12.42 -4.06
CA LEU A 97 -0.85 13.03 -3.01
C LEU A 97 -0.80 14.56 -3.24
N ASN A 98 -1.04 15.34 -2.19
CA ASN A 98 -0.94 16.81 -2.21
C ASN A 98 0.50 17.29 -1.93
N ASP A 99 0.75 18.60 -2.10
CA ASP A 99 2.10 19.21 -2.00
C ASP A 99 2.83 18.99 -0.66
N ASN A 100 2.08 18.68 0.41
CA ASN A 100 2.64 18.41 1.75
C ASN A 100 2.72 16.92 2.09
N SER A 101 2.51 16.03 1.13
CA SER A 101 2.58 14.59 1.40
C SER A 101 4.02 14.09 1.29
N CYS A 102 4.33 12.92 1.82
CA CYS A 102 5.56 12.21 1.48
C CYS A 102 5.27 10.72 1.38
N ILE A 103 6.11 9.98 0.65
CA ILE A 103 5.99 8.53 0.54
C ILE A 103 7.27 7.87 1.03
N GLY A 104 7.15 6.82 1.85
CA GLY A 104 8.29 6.19 2.49
C GLY A 104 8.03 4.75 2.95
N GLY A 105 8.99 4.20 3.69
CA GLY A 105 8.90 2.85 4.26
C GLY A 105 9.06 1.68 3.27
N GLY A 106 9.02 1.93 1.95
CA GLY A 106 9.09 0.90 0.91
C GLY A 106 7.89 -0.06 0.93
N GLY A 107 7.65 -0.81 -0.13
CA GLY A 107 6.49 -1.70 -0.20
C GLY A 107 6.07 -1.99 -1.62
N LYS A 108 4.85 -2.53 -1.78
CA LYS A 108 4.28 -2.85 -3.10
C LYS A 108 2.98 -2.09 -3.30
N VAL A 109 2.87 -1.39 -4.42
CA VAL A 109 1.63 -0.74 -4.86
C VAL A 109 1.07 -1.49 -6.06
N PHE A 110 -0.15 -1.98 -5.95
CA PHE A 110 -0.88 -2.64 -7.03
C PHE A 110 -1.90 -1.65 -7.59
N GLY A 111 -1.61 -1.09 -8.77
CA GLY A 111 -2.41 -0.02 -9.35
C GLY A 111 -3.81 -0.44 -9.80
N ASN A 112 -4.01 -1.68 -10.27
CA ASN A 112 -5.31 -2.18 -10.75
C ASN A 112 -6.00 -1.22 -11.77
N ASN A 113 -5.24 -0.68 -12.72
CA ASN A 113 -5.64 0.37 -13.68
C ASN A 113 -5.85 1.79 -13.11
N TYR A 114 -5.57 2.01 -11.83
CA TYR A 114 -5.53 3.31 -11.18
C TYR A 114 -4.10 3.82 -11.00
N LYS A 115 -3.99 5.12 -10.76
CA LYS A 115 -2.72 5.84 -10.69
C LYS A 115 -2.38 6.28 -9.28
N LEU A 116 -1.08 6.28 -8.99
CA LEU A 116 -0.50 7.03 -7.88
C LEU A 116 -0.06 8.39 -8.44
N ASN A 117 -0.84 9.44 -8.16
CA ASN A 117 -0.55 10.79 -8.62
C ASN A 117 0.22 11.54 -7.55
N PHE A 118 1.45 11.92 -7.88
CA PHE A 118 2.28 12.79 -7.07
C PHE A 118 1.93 14.27 -7.36
N ALA A 119 2.03 15.12 -6.35
CA ALA A 119 1.91 16.56 -6.49
C ALA A 119 3.03 17.15 -7.37
N ASP A 120 2.77 18.28 -8.02
CA ASP A 120 3.73 18.91 -8.94
C ASP A 120 5.00 19.41 -8.22
N SER A 121 4.93 19.61 -6.90
CA SER A 121 6.04 20.11 -6.07
C SER A 121 7.09 19.05 -5.69
N TYR A 122 6.91 17.77 -6.04
CA TYR A 122 7.89 16.73 -5.75
C TYR A 122 9.12 16.80 -6.68
N SER A 123 10.15 17.56 -6.29
CA SER A 123 11.46 17.56 -6.97
C SER A 123 12.44 16.52 -6.41
N THR A 124 12.18 15.96 -5.22
CA THR A 124 13.06 15.02 -4.51
C THR A 124 12.25 14.02 -3.68
N TYR A 125 12.57 12.73 -3.76
CA TYR A 125 11.91 11.68 -2.98
C TYR A 125 12.82 11.22 -1.83
N ASN A 126 12.38 11.47 -0.60
CA ASN A 126 13.09 11.01 0.59
C ASN A 126 12.48 9.69 1.07
N PHE A 127 13.16 8.58 0.81
CA PHE A 127 12.81 7.29 1.36
C PHE A 127 13.34 7.20 2.80
N SER A 128 12.74 7.97 3.70
CA SER A 128 13.08 7.90 5.12
C SER A 128 12.70 6.50 5.66
N GLY A 129 13.69 5.78 6.19
CA GLY A 129 13.50 4.47 6.82
C GLY A 129 14.61 3.43 6.57
N LEU A 130 15.51 3.66 5.61
CA LEU A 130 16.72 2.86 5.42
C LEU A 130 17.96 3.68 5.85
N PRO A 131 19.03 3.04 6.37
CA PRO A 131 20.28 3.74 6.62
C PRO A 131 20.79 4.29 5.29
N ALA A 132 20.72 5.62 5.14
CA ALA A 132 21.28 6.41 4.04
C ALA A 132 20.82 6.01 2.61
N GLY A 133 19.72 6.60 2.15
CA GLY A 133 19.36 6.58 0.73
C GLY A 133 18.35 7.66 0.36
N ASN A 134 18.83 8.86 0.01
CA ASN A 134 18.00 9.85 -0.68
C ASN A 134 17.90 9.42 -2.15
N ILE A 135 16.70 9.24 -2.70
CA ILE A 135 16.51 9.14 -4.15
C ILE A 135 16.33 10.56 -4.67
N GLY A 136 17.44 11.17 -5.08
CA GLY A 136 17.42 12.43 -5.80
C GLY A 136 16.93 12.22 -7.23
N LEU A 137 16.12 13.16 -7.73
CA LEU A 137 15.87 13.23 -9.17
C LEU A 137 17.19 13.57 -9.86
N LEU A 138 17.79 12.60 -10.56
CA LEU A 138 19.03 12.80 -11.28
C LEU A 138 18.80 13.49 -12.63
N ASN A 139 17.73 13.10 -13.33
CA ASN A 139 17.38 13.61 -14.65
C ASN A 139 15.89 13.38 -14.94
N THR A 140 15.33 14.20 -15.83
CA THR A 140 13.98 14.04 -16.39
C THR A 140 14.08 14.07 -17.91
N GLN A 141 13.49 13.08 -18.57
CA GLN A 141 13.41 13.04 -20.02
C GLN A 141 11.94 12.99 -20.44
N SER A 142 11.53 13.95 -21.27
CA SER A 142 10.21 13.90 -21.91
C SER A 142 10.26 12.94 -23.10
N LEU A 143 9.28 12.03 -23.17
CA LEU A 143 9.13 11.07 -24.24
C LEU A 143 7.99 11.53 -25.16
N ALA A 144 8.13 11.31 -26.46
CA ALA A 144 7.10 11.66 -27.45
C ALA A 144 5.82 10.79 -27.34
N ALA A 145 5.84 9.77 -26.48
CA ALA A 145 4.73 8.86 -26.24
C ALA A 145 4.76 8.35 -24.80
N THR A 146 3.62 7.85 -24.31
CA THR A 146 3.50 7.23 -22.99
C THR A 146 4.40 5.99 -22.88
N ALA A 147 5.23 5.93 -21.85
CA ALA A 147 5.98 4.73 -21.49
C ALA A 147 5.06 3.73 -20.76
N ASN A 148 5.09 2.47 -21.17
CA ASN A 148 4.34 1.38 -20.56
C ASN A 148 5.21 0.52 -19.61
N SER A 149 6.51 0.50 -19.85
CA SER A 149 7.49 -0.19 -19.02
C SER A 149 8.78 0.59 -18.98
N ILE A 150 9.54 0.44 -17.89
CA ILE A 150 10.86 1.02 -17.73
C ILE A 150 11.77 -0.08 -17.18
N ASP A 151 12.94 -0.23 -17.77
CA ASP A 151 13.99 -1.14 -17.27
C ASP A 151 15.36 -0.46 -17.33
N TRP A 152 16.24 -0.86 -16.42
CA TRP A 152 17.61 -0.39 -16.37
C TRP A 152 18.51 -1.38 -17.11
N SER A 153 19.47 -0.87 -17.87
CA SER A 153 20.50 -1.74 -18.43
C SER A 153 21.31 -2.38 -17.29
N TYR A 154 21.83 -3.58 -17.53
CA TYR A 154 22.59 -4.35 -16.53
C TYR A 154 23.79 -3.59 -15.92
N ASP A 155 24.39 -2.69 -16.71
CA ASP A 155 25.51 -1.85 -16.33
C ASP A 155 25.11 -0.47 -15.75
N ASN A 156 23.81 -0.21 -15.58
CA ASN A 156 23.22 1.07 -15.17
C ASN A 156 23.55 2.26 -16.09
N SER A 157 24.07 2.02 -17.30
CA SER A 157 24.43 3.08 -18.26
C SER A 157 23.22 3.69 -18.97
N TYR A 158 22.11 2.96 -19.07
CA TYR A 158 20.94 3.36 -19.83
C TYR A 158 19.64 3.00 -19.10
N VAL A 159 18.61 3.81 -19.32
CA VAL A 159 17.23 3.51 -18.97
C VAL A 159 16.46 3.30 -20.27
N VAL A 160 15.79 2.15 -20.40
CA VAL A 160 14.95 1.85 -21.56
C VAL A 160 13.50 2.01 -21.16
N ALA A 161 12.75 2.80 -21.93
CA ALA A 161 11.31 2.92 -21.80
C ALA A 161 10.63 2.20 -22.98
N GLY A 162 9.84 1.17 -22.67
CA GLY A 162 9.03 0.46 -23.65
C GLY A 162 7.70 1.16 -23.89
N ARG A 163 7.23 1.18 -25.15
CA ARG A 163 5.87 1.61 -25.52
C ARG A 163 5.13 0.48 -26.23
N ILE A 164 3.81 0.47 -26.15
CA ILE A 164 2.99 -0.34 -27.05
C ILE A 164 3.18 0.19 -28.48
N ALA A 165 3.55 -0.70 -29.40
CA ALA A 165 3.57 -0.37 -30.83
C ALA A 165 2.11 -0.23 -31.28
N GLY A 166 1.72 1.01 -31.63
CA GLY A 166 0.46 1.29 -32.30
C GLY A 166 0.49 0.89 -33.76
#